data_AF-A0A1C1CLB7-F1
#
_entry.id   AF-A0A1C1CLB7-F1
#
_cell.length_a   1.000
_cell.length_b   1.000
_cell.length_c   1.000
_cell.angle_alpha   90.00
_cell.angle_beta   90.00
_cell.angle_gamma   90.00
#
_symmetry.space_group_name_H-M   'P 1'
#
loop_
_entity.id
_entity.type
_entity.pdbx_description
1 polymer ?
#
loop_
_entity_poly.entity_id
_entity_poly.type
_entity_poly.pdbx_seq_one_letter_code
_entity_poly.pdbx_strand_id
1 'polypeptide(L)'
;MGPTSWRVLSSKPLRLILQKFRWAKSNSTLSPDLFHPTKVRWLWNEPTKRQEHTREFDLKALEHVIVNTAGSAAASAAMRFEKLAEGASNKVLLAVLGDKRLIVKIPDPVVPPRLVTASEVATLHFLRSELELPVAKVVSWSDSSHNPVGCEYIILEGSRSGFEYCMV
;
A
#
# COMPACT_ATOMS: atom_id res chain seq x y z
N MET A 1 -5.88 -13.71 46.66
CA MET A 1 -5.95 -13.48 45.20
C MET A 1 -4.91 -12.42 44.85
N GLY A 2 -3.75 -12.81 44.32
CA GLY A 2 -2.68 -11.87 43.94
C GLY A 2 -2.72 -11.61 42.43
N PRO A 3 -2.47 -10.38 41.96
CA PRO A 3 -2.60 -10.02 40.56
C PRO A 3 -1.49 -10.65 39.71
N THR A 4 -1.88 -11.30 38.61
CA THR A 4 -1.01 -11.93 37.63
C THR A 4 -0.22 -10.85 36.88
N SER A 5 1.05 -10.70 37.24
CA SER A 5 2.01 -9.83 36.57
C SER A 5 2.38 -10.41 35.20
N TRP A 6 1.90 -9.78 34.14
CA TRP A 6 2.35 -10.07 32.78
C TRP A 6 3.77 -9.53 32.60
N ARG A 7 4.77 -10.40 32.75
CA ARG A 7 6.13 -10.09 32.32
C ARG A 7 6.15 -10.05 30.79
N VAL A 8 6.31 -8.84 30.25
CA VAL A 8 6.68 -8.62 28.85
C VAL A 8 8.01 -9.34 28.61
N LEU A 9 7.97 -10.39 27.78
CA LEU A 9 9.18 -11.07 27.33
C LEU A 9 10.03 -10.05 26.56
N SER A 10 11.23 -9.74 27.07
CA SER A 10 12.20 -8.91 26.38
C SER A 10 12.54 -9.54 25.03
N SER A 11 12.17 -8.87 23.95
CA SER A 11 12.51 -9.28 22.59
C SER A 11 14.03 -9.23 22.39
N LYS A 12 14.64 -10.39 22.13
CA LYS A 12 16.03 -10.43 21.65
C LYS A 12 16.09 -9.77 20.26
N PRO A 13 17.11 -8.96 19.97
CA PRO A 13 17.18 -8.23 18.72
C PRO A 13 17.49 -9.21 17.58
N LEU A 14 16.51 -9.47 16.72
CA LEU A 14 16.66 -10.17 15.44
C LEU A 14 17.40 -9.27 14.43
N ARG A 15 18.64 -8.91 14.74
CA ARG A 15 19.59 -8.36 13.77
C ARG A 15 20.18 -9.55 13.02
N LEU A 16 19.60 -9.99 11.89
CA LEU A 16 20.39 -10.66 10.83
C LEU A 16 19.69 -10.97 9.49
N ILE A 17 18.41 -10.61 9.26
CA ILE A 17 17.77 -10.95 7.96
C ILE A 17 17.64 -9.76 6.99
N LEU A 18 18.07 -8.54 7.34
CA LEU A 18 17.77 -7.36 6.53
C LEU A 18 18.77 -7.00 5.41
N GLN A 19 19.78 -7.82 5.10
CA GLN A 19 20.86 -7.40 4.17
C GLN A 19 20.88 -8.03 2.78
N LYS A 20 19.84 -8.78 2.34
CA LYS A 20 19.88 -9.46 1.02
C LYS A 20 19.00 -8.92 -0.10
N PHE A 21 18.24 -7.83 0.10
CA PHE A 21 17.60 -7.16 -1.03
C PHE A 21 18.49 -6.03 -1.56
N ARG A 22 19.38 -6.39 -2.49
CA ARG A 22 20.12 -5.42 -3.31
C ARG A 22 19.15 -4.80 -4.30
N TRP A 23 18.91 -3.49 -4.20
CA TRP A 23 17.98 -2.75 -5.05
C TRP A 23 18.58 -2.59 -6.46
N ALA A 24 17.92 -3.14 -7.48
CA ALA A 24 18.24 -2.81 -8.86
C ALA A 24 17.48 -1.54 -9.29
N LYS A 25 18.14 -0.65 -10.03
CA LYS A 25 17.49 0.47 -10.72
C LYS A 25 16.53 -0.11 -11.77
N SER A 26 15.23 0.00 -11.53
CA SER A 26 14.23 -0.19 -12.56
C SER A 26 13.89 1.17 -13.15
N ASN A 27 14.03 1.33 -14.48
CA ASN A 27 13.37 2.43 -15.17
C ASN A 27 11.86 2.22 -15.04
N SER A 28 11.07 3.29 -14.97
CA SER A 28 9.60 3.29 -14.88
C SER A 28 8.90 2.72 -16.12
N THR A 29 9.50 1.73 -16.78
CA THR A 29 8.83 0.88 -17.74
C THR A 29 7.75 0.13 -16.97
N LEU A 30 6.49 0.49 -17.24
CA LEU A 30 5.27 -0.21 -16.82
C LEU A 30 5.57 -1.71 -16.67
N SER A 31 5.79 -2.20 -15.45
CA SER A 31 5.82 -3.65 -15.30
C SER A 31 4.36 -4.09 -15.37
N PRO A 32 3.97 -4.91 -16.36
CA PRO A 32 2.60 -5.41 -16.44
C PRO A 32 2.19 -6.13 -15.14
N ASP A 33 3.17 -6.54 -14.32
CA ASP A 33 3.04 -7.11 -12.99
C ASP A 33 2.31 -6.21 -11.98
N LEU A 34 2.25 -4.88 -12.17
CA LEU A 34 1.54 -3.99 -11.24
C LEU A 34 0.03 -4.26 -11.27
N PHE A 35 -0.53 -4.45 -12.46
CA PHE A 35 -1.96 -4.63 -12.69
C PHE A 35 -2.42 -6.06 -12.42
N HIS A 36 -1.63 -7.03 -12.88
CA HIS A 36 -1.98 -8.45 -12.82
C HIS A 36 -1.72 -9.05 -11.44
N PRO A 37 -2.56 -9.99 -10.97
CA PRO A 37 -2.22 -10.81 -9.82
C PRO A 37 -1.09 -11.79 -10.21
N THR A 38 0.06 -11.67 -9.54
CA THR A 38 1.28 -12.45 -9.83
C THR A 38 1.59 -13.46 -8.73
N LYS A 39 1.14 -13.22 -7.49
CA LYS A 39 1.41 -14.07 -6.32
C LYS A 39 0.28 -15.08 -6.06
N VAL A 40 -0.91 -14.82 -6.59
CA VAL A 40 -2.10 -15.64 -6.39
C VAL A 40 -2.34 -16.59 -7.56
N ARG A 41 -2.72 -17.83 -7.25
CA ARG A 41 -3.21 -18.83 -8.21
C ARG A 41 -4.59 -19.31 -7.79
N TRP A 42 -5.46 -19.58 -8.76
CA TRP A 42 -6.79 -20.13 -8.52
C TRP A 42 -6.81 -21.64 -8.81
N LEU A 43 -7.60 -22.38 -8.03
CA LEU A 43 -7.76 -23.82 -8.19
C LEU A 43 -8.62 -24.21 -9.42
N TRP A 44 -9.40 -23.27 -9.96
CA TRP A 44 -10.30 -23.46 -11.09
C TRP A 44 -10.48 -22.14 -11.85
N ASN A 45 -10.85 -22.22 -13.14
CA ASN A 45 -11.07 -21.08 -14.04
C ASN A 45 -9.98 -19.99 -13.94
N GLU A 46 -8.71 -20.40 -13.89
CA GLU A 46 -7.57 -19.50 -13.63
C GLU A 46 -7.52 -18.29 -14.58
N PRO A 47 -7.76 -18.41 -15.91
CA PRO A 47 -7.73 -17.26 -16.81
C PRO A 47 -8.82 -16.23 -16.47
N THR A 48 -10.05 -16.67 -16.23
CA THR A 48 -11.19 -15.81 -15.88
C THR A 48 -10.95 -15.14 -14.52
N LYS A 49 -10.52 -15.91 -13.52
CA LYS A 49 -10.23 -15.38 -12.19
C LYS A 49 -9.09 -14.36 -12.22
N ARG A 50 -8.03 -14.63 -12.98
CA ARG A 50 -6.94 -13.67 -13.18
C ARG A 50 -7.45 -12.37 -13.79
N GLN A 51 -8.36 -12.43 -14.77
CA GLN A 51 -8.95 -11.25 -15.39
C GLN A 51 -9.84 -10.48 -14.40
N GLU A 52 -10.72 -11.17 -13.65
CA GLU A 52 -11.58 -10.57 -12.62
C GLU A 52 -10.77 -9.81 -11.56
N HIS A 53 -9.58 -10.31 -11.21
CA HIS A 53 -8.68 -9.71 -10.22
C HIS A 53 -7.63 -8.75 -10.83
N THR A 54 -7.70 -8.46 -12.13
CA THR A 54 -6.81 -7.49 -12.79
C THR A 54 -7.47 -6.12 -12.77
N ARG A 55 -6.76 -5.13 -12.19
CA ARG A 55 -7.22 -3.73 -12.13
C ARG A 55 -6.28 -2.89 -13.00
N GLU A 56 -6.80 -2.32 -14.07
CA GLU A 56 -6.09 -1.30 -14.84
C GLU A 56 -6.28 0.08 -14.19
N PHE A 57 -5.25 0.91 -14.25
CA PHE A 57 -5.25 2.28 -13.75
C PHE A 57 -4.17 3.10 -14.46
N ASP A 58 -4.35 4.42 -14.51
CA ASP A 58 -3.36 5.31 -15.12
C ASP A 58 -2.18 5.53 -14.13
N LEU A 59 -1.06 4.87 -14.43
CA LEU A 59 0.16 4.98 -13.64
C LEU A 59 0.72 6.41 -13.62
N LYS A 60 0.63 7.17 -14.72
CA LYS A 60 1.13 8.55 -14.79
C LYS A 60 0.26 9.48 -13.96
N ALA A 61 -1.06 9.28 -14.00
CA ALA A 61 -1.97 10.03 -13.13
C ALA A 61 -1.72 9.71 -11.65
N LEU A 62 -1.46 8.43 -11.31
CA LEU A 62 -1.08 8.05 -9.96
C LEU A 62 0.25 8.69 -9.53
N GLU A 63 1.26 8.70 -10.40
CA GLU A 63 2.52 9.42 -10.17
C GLU A 63 2.26 10.91 -9.87
N HIS A 64 1.41 11.56 -10.67
CA HIS A 64 1.06 12.97 -10.46
C HIS A 64 0.39 13.21 -9.09
N VAL A 65 -0.53 12.35 -8.68
CA VAL A 65 -1.13 12.42 -7.33
C VAL A 65 -0.07 12.25 -6.25
N ILE A 66 0.87 11.32 -6.42
CA ILE A 66 1.94 11.07 -5.45
C ILE A 66 2.91 12.25 -5.36
N VAL A 67 3.30 12.86 -6.48
CA VAL A 67 4.16 14.06 -6.46
C VAL A 67 3.46 15.22 -5.75
N ASN A 68 2.17 15.46 -6.04
CA ASN A 68 1.41 16.54 -5.41
C ASN A 68 1.26 16.34 -3.90
N THR A 69 1.08 15.08 -3.46
CA THR A 69 0.96 14.75 -2.03
C THR A 69 2.30 14.75 -1.29
N ALA A 70 3.39 14.40 -1.99
CA ALA A 70 4.74 14.47 -1.45
C ALA A 70 5.29 15.91 -1.38
N GLY A 71 4.73 16.87 -2.11
CA GLY A 71 5.12 18.28 -2.11
C GLY A 71 6.36 18.61 -2.95
N SER A 72 6.62 19.91 -3.15
CA SER A 72 7.53 20.44 -4.20
C SER A 72 8.96 19.90 -4.16
N ALA A 73 9.49 19.54 -2.99
CA ALA A 73 10.84 18.97 -2.86
C ALA A 73 10.99 17.62 -3.60
N ALA A 74 9.88 16.98 -3.95
CA ALA A 74 9.84 15.66 -4.54
C ALA A 74 9.61 15.67 -6.06
N ALA A 75 9.26 16.82 -6.66
CA ALA A 75 8.88 16.92 -8.07
C ALA A 75 10.02 16.58 -9.05
N SER A 76 11.28 16.71 -8.61
CA SER A 76 12.47 16.38 -9.42
C SER A 76 13.03 14.98 -9.14
N ALA A 77 12.49 14.26 -8.15
CA ALA A 77 13.01 12.95 -7.79
C ALA A 77 12.43 11.87 -8.70
N ALA A 78 13.25 10.87 -9.07
CA ALA A 78 12.77 9.70 -9.76
C ALA A 78 11.79 8.92 -8.86
N MET A 79 10.61 8.63 -9.38
CA MET A 79 9.63 7.76 -8.71
C MET A 79 9.84 6.32 -9.13
N ARG A 80 9.73 5.40 -8.17
CA ARG A 80 9.69 3.96 -8.44
C ARG A 80 8.53 3.32 -7.70
N PHE A 81 7.90 2.35 -8.35
CA PHE A 81 6.89 1.48 -7.75
C PHE A 81 7.45 0.08 -7.56
N GLU A 82 7.08 -0.53 -6.45
CA GLU A 82 7.36 -1.94 -6.16
C GLU A 82 6.09 -2.57 -5.59
N LYS A 83 5.76 -3.79 -6.03
CA LYS A 83 4.60 -4.50 -5.51
C LYS A 83 4.93 -5.15 -4.17
N LEU A 84 4.35 -4.64 -3.09
CA LEU A 84 4.60 -5.16 -1.75
C LEU A 84 3.80 -6.42 -1.49
N ALA A 85 2.48 -6.32 -1.60
CA ALA A 85 1.57 -7.39 -1.24
C ALA A 85 0.40 -7.45 -2.22
N GLU A 86 -0.09 -8.67 -2.42
CA GLU A 86 -1.34 -8.95 -3.10
C GLU A 86 -2.19 -9.69 -2.07
N GLY A 87 -3.16 -8.98 -1.48
CA GLY A 87 -4.18 -9.60 -0.64
C GLY A 87 -5.42 -9.95 -1.47
N ALA A 88 -6.39 -10.61 -0.83
CA ALA A 88 -7.69 -10.87 -1.46
C ALA A 88 -8.52 -9.59 -1.68
N SER A 89 -8.28 -8.54 -0.89
CA SER A 89 -9.05 -7.28 -0.91
C SER A 89 -8.31 -6.11 -1.56
N ASN A 90 -6.98 -6.06 -1.48
CA ASN A 90 -6.18 -4.93 -1.93
C ASN A 90 -4.87 -5.38 -2.57
N LYS A 91 -4.46 -4.69 -3.63
CA LYS A 91 -3.08 -4.66 -4.13
C LYS A 91 -2.35 -3.53 -3.41
N VAL A 92 -1.17 -3.82 -2.88
CA VAL A 92 -0.37 -2.87 -2.11
C VAL A 92 0.94 -2.61 -2.86
N LEU A 93 1.16 -1.36 -3.23
CA LEU A 93 2.37 -0.89 -3.90
C LEU A 93 3.17 0.00 -2.94
N LEU A 94 4.49 -0.11 -2.99
CA LEU A 94 5.41 0.86 -2.42
C LEU A 94 5.78 1.86 -3.50
N ALA A 95 5.43 3.12 -3.29
CA ALA A 95 5.97 4.22 -4.05
C ALA A 95 7.15 4.83 -3.30
N VAL A 96 8.31 4.96 -3.96
CA VAL A 96 9.47 5.65 -3.40
C VAL A 96 9.81 6.85 -4.27
N LEU A 97 9.89 8.01 -3.62
CA LEU A 97 10.19 9.29 -4.25
C LEU A 97 11.28 10.00 -3.43
N GLY A 98 12.53 9.90 -3.89
CA GLY A 98 13.70 10.31 -3.10
C GLY A 98 13.74 9.55 -1.76
N ASP A 99 13.73 10.28 -0.64
CA ASP A 99 13.72 9.73 0.72
C ASP A 99 12.32 9.40 1.25
N LYS A 100 11.26 9.75 0.51
CA LYS A 100 9.88 9.50 0.91
C LYS A 100 9.44 8.12 0.46
N ARG A 101 8.75 7.42 1.36
CA ARG A 101 8.13 6.12 1.10
C ARG A 101 6.64 6.27 1.34
N LEU A 102 5.85 5.85 0.39
CA LEU A 102 4.40 5.89 0.44
C LEU A 102 3.86 4.52 0.12
N ILE A 103 2.82 4.11 0.85
CA ILE A 103 2.10 2.87 0.59
C ILE A 103 0.86 3.26 -0.20
N VAL A 104 0.71 2.68 -1.39
CA VAL A 104 -0.46 2.87 -2.24
C VAL A 104 -1.27 1.58 -2.17
N LYS A 105 -2.49 1.66 -1.64
CA LYS A 105 -3.46 0.59 -1.66
C LYS A 105 -4.45 0.83 -2.79
N ILE A 106 -4.64 -0.18 -3.62
CA ILE A 106 -5.62 -0.19 -4.71
C ILE A 106 -6.55 -1.38 -4.45
N PRO A 107 -7.85 -1.15 -4.23
CA PRO A 107 -8.81 -2.23 -4.02
C PRO A 107 -8.83 -3.22 -5.18
N ASP A 108 -8.99 -4.50 -4.86
CA ASP A 108 -9.23 -5.53 -5.86
C ASP A 108 -10.58 -5.28 -6.57
N PRO A 109 -10.72 -5.48 -7.89
CA PRO A 109 -11.98 -5.23 -8.60
C PRO A 109 -13.19 -5.99 -8.05
N VAL A 110 -12.98 -7.13 -7.36
CA VAL A 110 -14.09 -7.91 -6.77
C VAL A 110 -14.65 -7.30 -5.48
N VAL A 111 -13.93 -6.36 -4.88
CA VAL A 111 -14.35 -5.69 -3.64
C VAL A 111 -15.42 -4.65 -3.99
N PRO A 112 -16.52 -4.56 -3.22
CA PRO A 112 -17.55 -3.53 -3.43
C PRO A 112 -16.92 -2.13 -3.43
N PRO A 113 -17.13 -1.34 -4.50
CA PRO A 113 -16.52 -0.03 -4.61
C PRO A 113 -17.04 0.91 -3.53
N ARG A 114 -16.31 2.00 -3.32
CA ARG A 114 -16.63 3.13 -2.44
C ARG A 114 -16.59 2.81 -0.94
N LEU A 115 -17.45 1.91 -0.48
CA LEU A 115 -17.65 1.70 0.96
C LEU A 115 -16.42 1.15 1.65
N VAL A 116 -15.69 0.21 1.03
CA VAL A 116 -14.50 -0.37 1.66
C VAL A 116 -13.39 0.67 1.80
N THR A 117 -13.10 1.41 0.73
CA THR A 117 -12.11 2.49 0.74
C THR A 117 -12.46 3.57 1.75
N ALA A 118 -13.70 4.05 1.74
CA ALA A 118 -14.17 5.08 2.66
C ALA A 118 -14.14 4.60 4.12
N SER A 119 -14.57 3.36 4.39
CA SER A 119 -14.56 2.79 5.74
C SER A 119 -13.15 2.56 6.28
N GLU A 120 -12.20 2.17 5.44
CA GLU A 120 -10.80 2.04 5.83
C GLU A 120 -10.19 3.40 6.19
N VAL A 121 -10.39 4.41 5.33
CA VAL A 121 -9.91 5.77 5.59
C VAL A 121 -10.54 6.35 6.86
N ALA A 122 -11.85 6.17 7.04
CA ALA A 122 -12.55 6.63 8.24
C ALA A 122 -12.01 5.94 9.51
N THR A 123 -11.72 4.64 9.43
CA THR A 123 -11.16 3.88 10.55
C THR A 123 -9.75 4.35 10.88
N LEU A 124 -8.86 4.48 9.88
CA LEU A 124 -7.51 5.00 10.09
C LEU A 124 -7.51 6.42 10.64
N HIS A 125 -8.42 7.26 10.18
CA HIS A 125 -8.59 8.60 10.73
C HIS A 125 -9.03 8.54 12.20
N PHE A 126 -10.07 7.78 12.52
CA PHE A 126 -10.60 7.67 13.88
C PHE A 126 -9.55 7.13 14.87
N LEU A 127 -8.85 6.05 14.51
CA LEU A 127 -7.80 5.46 15.34
C LEU A 127 -6.67 6.46 15.61
N ARG A 128 -6.36 7.32 14.64
CA ARG A 128 -5.32 8.33 14.77
C ARG A 128 -5.77 9.57 15.55
N SER A 129 -6.98 10.08 15.32
CA SER A 129 -7.46 11.33 15.93
C SER A 129 -8.04 11.13 17.32
N GLU A 130 -8.84 10.07 17.52
CA GLU A 130 -9.59 9.87 18.76
C GLU A 130 -8.82 9.01 19.77
N LEU A 131 -8.03 8.05 19.28
CA LEU A 131 -7.30 7.11 20.14
C LEU A 131 -5.79 7.38 20.18
N GLU A 132 -5.30 8.37 19.43
CA GLU A 132 -3.88 8.73 19.31
C GLU A 132 -2.96 7.52 19.00
N LEU A 133 -3.49 6.49 18.33
CA LEU A 133 -2.74 5.30 18.02
C LEU A 133 -1.72 5.58 16.91
N PRO A 134 -0.54 4.93 16.95
CA PRO A 134 0.50 5.09 15.94
C PRO A 134 0.17 4.30 14.65
N VAL A 135 -0.99 4.59 14.05
CA VAL A 135 -1.43 4.03 12.77
C VAL A 135 -0.94 4.87 11.59
N ALA A 136 -0.92 4.25 10.41
CA ALA A 136 -0.50 4.92 9.18
C ALA A 136 -1.37 6.16 8.88
N LYS A 137 -0.71 7.24 8.46
CA LYS A 137 -1.40 8.48 8.08
C LYS A 137 -1.87 8.40 6.64
N VAL A 138 -3.17 8.59 6.41
CA VAL A 138 -3.72 8.79 5.06
C VAL A 138 -3.28 10.18 4.56
N VAL A 139 -2.60 10.23 3.41
CA VAL A 139 -2.14 11.48 2.78
C VAL A 139 -2.98 11.87 1.56
N SER A 140 -3.59 10.90 0.88
CA SER A 140 -4.55 11.12 -0.20
C SER A 140 -5.34 9.85 -0.44
N TRP A 141 -6.57 9.97 -0.92
CA TRP A 141 -7.43 8.84 -1.23
C TRP A 141 -8.53 9.27 -2.20
N SER A 142 -9.13 8.28 -2.87
CA SER A 142 -10.35 8.43 -3.66
C SER A 142 -11.16 7.14 -3.61
N ASP A 143 -12.45 7.25 -3.29
CA ASP A 143 -13.41 6.15 -3.18
C ASP A 143 -14.30 6.01 -4.44
N SER A 144 -13.95 6.72 -5.52
CA SER A 144 -14.62 6.63 -6.80
C SER A 144 -13.59 6.42 -7.91
N SER A 145 -13.93 5.66 -8.94
CA SER A 145 -13.12 5.57 -10.17
C SER A 145 -13.24 6.82 -11.06
N HIS A 146 -14.13 7.77 -10.74
CA HIS A 146 -14.26 9.06 -11.43
C HIS A 146 -13.15 10.05 -11.02
N ASN A 147 -11.90 9.61 -11.11
CA ASN A 147 -10.72 10.43 -10.84
C ASN A 147 -9.66 10.16 -11.93
N PRO A 148 -8.63 11.01 -12.09
CA PRO A 148 -7.64 10.85 -13.16
C PRO A 148 -6.90 9.51 -13.17
N VAL A 149 -6.76 8.83 -12.03
CA VAL A 149 -6.13 7.51 -11.93
C VAL A 149 -7.03 6.41 -12.52
N GLY A 150 -8.35 6.63 -12.58
CA GLY A 150 -9.32 5.68 -13.12
C GLY A 150 -9.70 4.55 -12.16
N CYS A 151 -9.17 4.55 -10.93
CA CYS A 151 -9.54 3.58 -9.89
C CYS A 151 -9.54 4.22 -8.51
N GLU A 152 -10.17 3.53 -7.56
CA GLU A 152 -10.04 3.86 -6.14
C GLU A 152 -8.61 3.64 -5.66
N TYR A 153 -8.18 4.45 -4.71
CA TYR A 153 -6.88 4.32 -4.10
C TYR A 153 -6.83 4.93 -2.70
N ILE A 154 -5.90 4.45 -1.88
CA ILE A 154 -5.49 5.07 -0.63
C ILE A 154 -3.97 5.20 -0.65
N ILE A 155 -3.46 6.40 -0.45
CA ILE A 155 -2.04 6.68 -0.30
C ILE A 155 -1.79 6.97 1.18
N LEU A 156 -0.93 6.17 1.78
CA LEU A 156 -0.53 6.23 3.18
C LEU A 156 0.94 6.65 3.29
N GLU A 157 1.28 7.34 4.37
CA GLU A 157 2.66 7.56 4.75
C GLU A 157 3.35 6.23 5.12
N GLY A 158 4.45 5.91 4.45
CA GLY A 158 5.25 4.72 4.75
C GLY A 158 6.28 5.00 5.83
N SER A 159 6.47 4.06 6.75
CA SER A 159 7.54 4.13 7.75
C SER A 159 8.93 3.89 7.13
N ARG A 160 9.96 4.53 7.70
CA ARG A 160 11.37 4.25 7.36
C ARG A 160 11.81 2.86 7.86
N SER A 161 11.34 2.48 9.05
CA SER A 161 11.58 1.20 9.72
C SER A 161 10.48 0.22 9.33
N GLY A 162 10.86 -0.90 8.71
CA GLY A 162 9.96 -1.78 7.94
C GLY A 162 8.61 -2.15 8.58
N PHE A 163 7.57 -2.06 7.74
CA PHE A 163 6.44 -2.98 7.51
C PHE A 163 5.65 -3.66 8.63
N GLU A 164 5.90 -3.47 9.92
CA GLU A 164 5.18 -4.27 10.94
C GLU A 164 3.69 -3.94 11.10
N TYR A 165 3.17 -2.82 10.56
CA TYR A 165 1.80 -2.37 10.85
C TYR A 165 0.92 -1.99 9.65
N CYS A 166 1.29 -2.33 8.41
CA CYS A 166 0.48 -2.00 7.22
C CYS A 166 -0.21 -3.22 6.60
N MET A 167 -0.81 -4.06 7.45
CA MET A 167 -1.82 -5.04 7.04
C MET A 167 -3.07 -4.81 7.87
N VAL A 168 -3.85 -3.80 7.48
CA VAL A 168 -5.31 -3.86 7.60
C VAL A 168 -5.85 -3.90 6.18
#